data_AF-A0AAV8ZYQ9-F1
#
_entry.id   AF-A0AAV8ZYQ9-F1
#
_cell.length_a   1.000
_cell.length_b   1.000
_cell.length_c   1.000
_cell.angle_alpha   90.00
_cell.angle_beta   90.00
_cell.angle_gamma   90.00
#
_symmetry.space_group_name_H-M   'P 1'
#
loop_
_entity.id
_entity.type
_entity.pdbx_description
1 polymer ?
#
loop_
_entity_poly.entity_id
_entity_poly.type
_entity_poly.pdbx_seq_one_letter_code
_entity_poly.pdbx_strand_id
1 'polypeptide(L)'
;MLGSTEALEFAQNQLTPFGKVQKYVGKLEDFMALLAYEEPEKSPMFHLLSLDFRQNVADGINRAILAHSNLPCYSSMERLVQQTTVVRQYLEQELGKSISPSHLSRTKV
;
A
#
# COMPACT_ATOMS: atom_id res chain seq x y z
N MET A 1 -24.92 -15.81 11.28
CA MET A 1 -24.35 -16.91 10.48
C MET A 1 -24.58 -16.79 8.97
N LEU A 2 -25.43 -15.88 8.44
CA LEU A 2 -25.69 -15.76 6.99
C LEU A 2 -24.53 -15.16 6.16
N GLY A 3 -23.74 -14.23 6.73
CA GLY A 3 -22.70 -13.52 5.98
C GLY A 3 -21.45 -14.33 5.61
N SER A 4 -21.14 -15.41 6.36
CA SER A 4 -19.96 -16.23 6.08
C SER A 4 -20.14 -17.09 4.82
N THR A 5 -21.34 -17.64 4.61
CA THR A 5 -21.67 -18.45 3.43
C THR A 5 -21.68 -17.61 2.15
N GLU A 6 -22.27 -16.40 2.19
CA GLU A 6 -22.29 -15.48 1.05
C GLU A 6 -20.88 -15.02 0.67
N ALA A 7 -20.04 -14.68 1.66
CA ALA A 7 -18.66 -14.28 1.41
C ALA A 7 -17.82 -15.41 0.81
N LEU A 8 -18.07 -16.66 1.24
CA LEU A 8 -17.41 -17.85 0.68
C LEU A 8 -17.84 -18.10 -0.77
N GLU A 9 -19.13 -17.99 -1.07
CA GLU A 9 -19.66 -18.11 -2.43
C GLU A 9 -19.08 -17.04 -3.36
N PHE A 10 -19.00 -15.79 -2.88
CA PHE A 10 -18.35 -14.71 -3.62
C PHE A 10 -16.88 -15.03 -3.92
N ALA A 11 -16.12 -15.49 -2.91
CA ALA A 11 -14.73 -15.85 -3.08
C ALA A 11 -14.54 -16.94 -4.15
N GLN A 12 -15.35 -17.99 -4.10
CA GLN A 12 -15.30 -19.08 -5.08
C GLN A 12 -15.64 -18.60 -6.50
N ASN A 13 -16.68 -17.77 -6.65
CA ASN A 13 -17.13 -17.33 -7.98
C ASN A 13 -16.22 -16.27 -8.60
N GLN A 14 -15.71 -15.33 -7.81
CA GLN A 14 -15.00 -14.15 -8.32
C GLN A 14 -13.47 -14.26 -8.16
N LEU A 15 -12.96 -14.95 -7.14
CA LEU A 15 -11.53 -14.96 -6.82
C LEU A 15 -10.78 -16.17 -7.39
N THR A 16 -11.46 -17.28 -7.67
CA THR A 16 -10.85 -18.50 -8.26
C THR A 16 -10.02 -18.24 -9.53
N PRO A 17 -10.44 -17.39 -10.49
CA PRO A 17 -9.63 -17.09 -11.66
C PRO A 17 -8.26 -16.48 -11.32
N PHE A 18 -8.19 -15.69 -10.24
CA PHE A 18 -6.98 -15.01 -9.79
C PHE A 18 -6.05 -15.93 -8.99
N GLY A 19 -6.57 -17.01 -8.41
CA GLY A 19 -5.78 -18.01 -7.67
C GLY A 19 -4.76 -18.77 -8.53
N LYS A 20 -4.90 -18.74 -9.86
CA LYS A 20 -3.92 -19.31 -10.80
C LYS A 20 -2.74 -18.40 -11.09
N VAL A 21 -2.81 -17.14 -10.65
CA VAL A 21 -1.78 -16.13 -10.92
C VAL A 21 -0.98 -15.88 -9.64
N GLN A 22 0.26 -16.40 -9.60
CA GLN A 22 1.10 -16.39 -8.40
C GLN A 22 1.21 -15.03 -7.70
N LYS A 23 1.23 -13.95 -8.48
CA LYS A 23 1.34 -12.57 -7.96
C LYS A 23 0.15 -12.13 -7.08
N TYR A 24 -0.99 -12.82 -7.19
CA TYR A 24 -2.21 -12.50 -6.43
C TYR A 24 -2.48 -13.48 -5.29
N VAL A 25 -1.86 -14.66 -5.30
CA VAL A 25 -2.13 -15.74 -4.31
C VAL A 25 -1.98 -15.25 -2.87
N GLY A 26 -0.87 -14.59 -2.53
CA GLY A 26 -0.66 -14.10 -1.16
C GLY A 26 -1.75 -13.13 -0.68
N LYS A 27 -2.18 -12.19 -1.55
CA LYS A 27 -3.28 -11.29 -1.20
C LYS A 27 -4.60 -12.02 -1.04
N LEU A 28 -4.86 -13.02 -1.88
CA LEU A 28 -6.06 -13.84 -1.77
C LEU A 28 -6.08 -14.62 -0.44
N GLU A 29 -4.95 -15.17 -0.02
CA GLU A 29 -4.81 -15.84 1.27
C GLU A 29 -5.12 -14.89 2.43
N ASP A 30 -4.61 -13.65 2.39
CA ASP A 30 -4.90 -12.64 3.42
C ASP A 30 -6.41 -12.33 3.52
N PHE A 31 -7.11 -12.22 2.38
CA PHE A 31 -8.57 -12.01 2.37
C PHE A 31 -9.34 -13.25 2.84
N MET A 32 -8.91 -14.44 2.44
CA MET A 32 -9.55 -15.70 2.84
C MET A 32 -9.38 -15.96 4.34
N ALA A 33 -8.27 -15.51 4.94
CA ALA A 33 -8.04 -15.61 6.37
C ALA A 33 -9.10 -14.86 7.20
N LEU A 34 -9.74 -13.81 6.65
CA LEU A 34 -10.85 -13.12 7.31
C LEU A 34 -12.08 -14.02 7.47
N LEU A 35 -12.30 -14.97 6.55
CA LEU A 35 -13.45 -15.87 6.58
C LEU A 35 -13.35 -16.95 7.65
N ALA A 36 -12.14 -17.21 8.15
CA ALA A 36 -11.88 -18.20 9.20
C ALA A 36 -12.30 -17.71 10.60
N TYR A 37 -12.63 -16.42 10.76
CA TYR A 37 -13.01 -15.82 12.03
C TYR A 37 -14.51 -15.49 12.04
N GLU A 38 -15.19 -15.81 13.15
CA GLU A 38 -16.59 -15.44 13.35
C GLU A 38 -16.76 -13.92 13.41
N GLU A 39 -15.80 -13.23 14.02
CA GLU A 39 -15.66 -11.77 14.00
C GLU A 39 -14.39 -11.40 13.22
N PRO A 40 -14.49 -10.91 11.97
CA PRO A 40 -13.33 -10.71 11.11
C PRO A 40 -12.42 -9.56 11.60
N GLU A 41 -12.91 -8.71 12.51
CA GLU A 41 -12.14 -7.68 13.20
C GLU A 41 -11.12 -8.26 14.19
N LYS A 42 -11.30 -9.50 14.65
CA LYS A 42 -10.35 -10.21 15.52
C LYS A 42 -9.25 -10.93 14.73
N SER A 43 -9.36 -10.96 13.41
CA SER A 43 -8.35 -11.56 12.54
C SER A 43 -7.06 -10.75 12.58
N PRO A 44 -5.87 -11.37 12.48
CA PRO A 44 -4.63 -10.66 12.16
C PRO A 44 -4.73 -9.78 10.91
N MET A 45 -5.65 -10.11 9.99
CA MET A 45 -5.90 -9.38 8.75
C MET A 45 -6.97 -8.29 8.87
N PHE A 46 -7.41 -7.92 10.08
CA PHE A 46 -8.47 -6.92 10.31
C PHE A 46 -8.21 -5.57 9.63
N HIS A 47 -6.94 -5.20 9.42
CA HIS A 47 -6.56 -3.96 8.76
C HIS A 47 -7.10 -3.85 7.33
N LEU A 48 -7.43 -4.98 6.67
CA LEU A 48 -8.08 -5.01 5.35
C LEU A 48 -9.55 -4.53 5.40
N LEU A 49 -10.17 -4.47 6.58
CA LEU A 49 -11.52 -3.94 6.77
C LEU A 49 -11.53 -2.44 7.09
N SER A 50 -10.36 -1.87 7.37
CA SER A 50 -10.21 -0.47 7.78
C SER A 50 -10.69 0.52 6.71
N LEU A 51 -11.09 1.71 7.16
CA LEU A 51 -11.44 2.80 6.27
C LEU A 51 -10.27 3.21 5.37
N ASP A 52 -9.05 3.22 5.92
CA ASP A 52 -7.83 3.57 5.19
C ASP A 52 -7.58 2.59 4.04
N PHE A 53 -7.77 1.29 4.28
CA PHE A 53 -7.64 0.29 3.21
C PHE A 53 -8.69 0.50 2.11
N ARG A 54 -9.95 0.79 2.48
CA ARG A 54 -11.01 1.11 1.51
C ARG A 54 -10.68 2.34 0.68
N GLN A 55 -10.14 3.40 1.31
CA GLN A 55 -9.71 4.61 0.62
C GLN A 55 -8.59 4.31 -0.37
N ASN A 56 -7.59 3.52 0.03
CA ASN A 56 -6.50 3.11 -0.85
C ASN A 56 -6.97 2.32 -2.08
N VAL A 57 -7.95 1.43 -1.89
CA VAL A 57 -8.59 0.70 -3.00
C VAL A 57 -9.34 1.65 -3.92
N ALA A 58 -10.15 2.56 -3.37
CA ALA A 58 -10.89 3.56 -4.14
C ALA A 58 -9.94 4.44 -4.97
N ASP A 59 -8.87 4.94 -4.37
CA ASP A 59 -7.87 5.75 -5.06
C ASP A 59 -7.15 4.95 -6.15
N GLY A 60 -6.83 3.67 -5.88
CA GLY A 60 -6.25 2.77 -6.87
C GLY A 60 -7.13 2.58 -8.10
N ILE A 61 -8.43 2.36 -7.88
CA ILE A 61 -9.43 2.21 -8.95
C ILE A 61 -9.60 3.53 -9.70
N ASN A 62 -9.74 4.66 -8.99
CA ASN A 62 -9.86 5.99 -9.60
C ASN A 62 -8.67 6.28 -10.52
N ARG A 63 -7.44 5.97 -10.08
CA ARG A 63 -6.23 6.11 -10.89
C ARG A 63 -6.25 5.20 -12.11
N ALA A 64 -6.70 3.96 -11.98
CA ALA A 64 -6.79 3.02 -13.09
C ALA A 64 -7.80 3.47 -14.16
N ILE A 65 -8.94 4.03 -13.74
CA ILE A 65 -9.95 4.60 -14.65
C ILE A 65 -9.38 5.80 -15.41
N LEU A 66 -8.70 6.72 -14.71
CA LEU A 66 -8.04 7.86 -15.33
C LEU A 66 -6.97 7.41 -16.33
N ALA A 67 -6.12 6.45 -15.95
CA ALA A 67 -5.09 5.89 -16.82
C ALA A 67 -5.69 5.28 -18.10
N HIS A 68 -6.76 4.50 -17.95
CA HIS A 68 -7.48 3.90 -19.07
C HIS A 68 -8.09 4.95 -20.01
N SER A 69 -8.47 6.10 -19.45
CA SER A 69 -9.00 7.25 -20.20
C SER A 69 -7.92 8.18 -20.76
N ASN A 70 -6.63 7.80 -20.66
CA ASN A 70 -5.47 8.63 -21.02
C ASN A 70 -5.43 9.99 -20.28
N LEU A 71 -6.01 10.04 -19.08
CA LEU A 71 -5.98 11.20 -18.21
C LEU A 71 -4.88 11.05 -17.14
N PRO A 72 -4.32 12.16 -16.63
CA PRO A 72 -3.34 12.11 -15.54
C PRO A 72 -3.93 11.42 -14.30
N CYS A 73 -3.27 10.39 -13.79
CA CYS A 73 -3.70 9.68 -12.57
C CYS A 73 -3.52 10.51 -11.29
N TYR A 74 -2.74 11.58 -11.35
CA TYR A 74 -2.50 12.49 -10.24
C TYR A 74 -2.81 13.90 -10.69
N SER A 75 -3.43 14.68 -9.80
CA SER A 75 -3.59 16.10 -9.98
C SER A 75 -2.23 16.80 -10.05
N SER A 76 -2.18 17.97 -10.67
CA SER A 76 -0.96 18.79 -10.70
C SER A 76 -0.44 19.10 -9.29
N MET A 77 -1.34 19.32 -8.32
CA MET A 77 -0.97 19.59 -6.94
C MET A 77 -0.34 18.37 -6.26
N GLU A 78 -0.93 17.18 -6.38
CA GLU A 78 -0.36 15.95 -5.80
C GLU A 78 1.04 15.67 -6.36
N ARG A 79 1.25 15.84 -7.66
CA ARG A 79 2.57 15.67 -8.27
C ARG A 79 3.58 16.67 -7.69
N LEU A 80 3.20 17.94 -7.56
CA LEU A 80 4.07 18.96 -6.97
C LEU A 80 4.43 18.64 -5.51
N VAL A 81 3.46 18.17 -4.73
CA VAL A 81 3.69 17.76 -3.33
C VAL A 81 4.63 16.57 -3.28
N GLN A 82 4.42 15.53 -4.10
CA GLN A 82 5.29 14.36 -4.17
C GLN A 82 6.73 14.75 -4.55
N GLN A 83 6.90 15.54 -5.61
CA GLN A 83 8.21 16.01 -6.06
C GLN A 83 8.92 16.81 -4.98
N THR A 84 8.22 17.77 -4.36
CA THR A 84 8.78 18.60 -3.28
C THR A 84 9.17 17.77 -2.07
N THR A 85 8.38 16.75 -1.73
CA THR A 85 8.65 15.84 -0.61
C THR A 85 9.92 15.02 -0.85
N VAL A 86 10.07 14.43 -2.05
CA VAL A 86 11.26 13.66 -2.41
C VAL A 86 12.51 14.54 -2.43
N VAL A 87 12.42 15.74 -3.02
CA VAL A 87 13.55 16.68 -3.06
C VAL A 87 13.97 17.10 -1.65
N ARG A 88 13.01 17.38 -0.76
CA ARG A 88 13.31 17.71 0.65
C ARG A 88 14.05 16.56 1.35
N GLN A 89 13.50 15.35 1.28
CA GLN A 89 14.09 14.17 1.92
C GLN A 89 15.51 13.89 1.42
N TYR A 90 15.73 14.04 0.12
CA TYR A 90 17.06 13.86 -0.48
C TYR A 90 18.07 14.89 0.06
N LEU A 91 17.70 16.17 0.09
CA LEU A 91 18.58 17.23 0.60
C LEU A 91 18.89 17.05 2.10
N GLU A 92 17.91 16.66 2.91
CA GLU A 92 18.11 16.36 4.34
C GLU A 92 19.08 15.18 4.56
N GLN A 93 18.96 14.13 3.74
CA GLN A 93 19.86 12.98 3.79
C GLN A 93 21.30 13.34 3.41
N GLU A 94 21.48 14.14 2.36
CA GLU A 94 22.81 14.58 1.91
C GLU A 94 23.48 15.53 2.91
N LEU A 95 22.71 16.44 3.52
CA LEU A 95 23.21 17.32 4.59
C LEU A 95 23.65 16.50 5.82
N GLY A 96 22.89 15.46 6.19
CA GLY A 96 23.24 14.56 7.29
C GLY A 96 24.52 13.74 7.06
N LYS A 97 24.84 13.38 5.81
CA LYS A 97 26.10 12.70 5.46
C LYS A 97 27.32 13.64 5.55
N SER A 98 27.13 14.93 5.23
CA SER A 98 28.22 15.93 5.22
C SER A 98 28.75 16.31 6.61
N ILE A 99 28.02 15.97 7.69
CA ILE A 99 28.34 16.33 9.08
C ILE A 99 28.96 15.14 9.85
N SER A 100 29.45 14.10 9.17
CA SER A 100 30.24 13.05 9.83
C SER A 100 31.70 13.50 10.01
N PRO A 101 32.23 13.63 11.26
CA PRO A 101 33.56 14.15 11.51
C PRO A 101 34.61 13.04 11.35
N SER A 102 34.89 12.63 10.12
CA SER A 102 36.18 12.02 9.79
C SER A 102 37.10 13.13 9.30
N HIS A 103 38.29 13.25 9.90
CA HIS A 103 39.33 14.29 9.70
C HIS A 103 39.38 15.41 10.75
N LEU A 104 39.48 15.06 12.04
CA LEU A 104 40.28 15.87 12.97
C LEU A 104 41.33 14.99 13.66
N SER A 105 42.28 14.48 12.88
CA SER A 105 43.53 13.93 13.41
C SER A 105 44.44 15.08 13.84
N ARG A 106 44.26 15.50 15.10
CA ARG A 106 45.32 15.65 16.10
C ARG A 106 46.67 16.20 15.59
N THR A 107 46.82 17.52 15.56
CA THR A 107 48.15 18.14 15.67
C THR A 107 48.49 18.28 17.16
N LYS A 108 49.30 17.36 17.69
CA LYS A 108 50.07 17.61 18.91
C LYS A 108 51.37 18.30 18.48
N VAL A 109 51.60 19.51 18.99
CA VAL A 109 52.93 20.09 19.18
C VAL A 109 53.13 20.20 20.68
#